data_AF-A0A829NH03-F1
#
_entry.id   AF-A0A829NH03-F1
#
_cell.length_a   1.000
_cell.length_b   1.000
_cell.length_c   1.000
_cell.angle_alpha   90.00
_cell.angle_beta   90.00
_cell.angle_gamma   90.00
#
_symmetry.space_group_name_H-M   'P 1'
#
loop_
_entity.id
_entity.type
_entity.pdbx_description
1 polymer ?
#
loop_
_entity_poly.entity_id
_entity_poly.type
_entity_poly.pdbx_seq_one_letter_code
_entity_poly.pdbx_strand_id
1 'polypeptide(L)'
;MKKTEGYPQPFGASRRGRSVNLAVCVPKDVSCELLLYKKGESEPDQVIEMPAEEGIGEVRFLALEDLEETQYEYNYRIDGTVCLDPYVREIAGHKMFGTGWEFNRHQIRGRFLQRGYDWEGDKRPQIPVQDVIAYSLHVRGFTMHSSSRVKHKGTFLGVREKLPYLKELGINQIQCMPVYEFQEDMGSYRNYWGYGTGYYFAPKAAYAAFDDAQTELKDLVKACHKAGIEVVLEMPFTEKILPQTALECLRFYLLEYHVDGFVVNPYNVPWDSLNADPILKGAKIFKKEEGFQNSMRRFLKGDEGMVREVIRQLCRRTPEDGCCNYITSHTGFTLCDLVSYDGKHNEANGERNQDGPDYNYSWNCGTEGPSRKRSVMTLRKNQMKNAFLLLLLSQGTPCILAGDEFGNTQDGNNNVYCQDNETAWLNWGRQKSYEDLFRFVKRLIALRKSNPVFHQRQALLGLDRTACGIPDVSYHGESAWQVQDAVVSRQLGVLYSWEDTFWFVAYNMHWEAHEFALPALKKEMKWYQVAGTEEVPDEAECLKEQKMIEVKARTIILLQGR
;
A
#
# COMPACT_ATOMS: atom_id res chain seq x y z
N MET A 1 -17.60 19.19 -36.33
CA MET A 1 -17.84 17.85 -35.80
C MET A 1 -18.81 17.10 -36.69
N LYS A 2 -18.49 15.87 -37.10
CA LYS A 2 -19.31 15.05 -38.00
C LYS A 2 -19.40 13.60 -37.48
N LYS A 3 -20.61 13.04 -37.39
CA LYS A 3 -20.83 11.60 -37.11
C LYS A 3 -20.36 10.78 -38.31
N THR A 4 -19.58 9.75 -38.04
CA THR A 4 -19.07 8.76 -39.00
C THR A 4 -19.16 7.36 -38.37
N GLU A 5 -19.01 6.33 -39.20
CA GLU A 5 -18.97 4.95 -38.73
C GLU A 5 -17.75 4.74 -37.81
N GLY A 6 -18.01 4.17 -36.63
CA GLY A 6 -16.97 3.89 -35.65
C GLY A 6 -16.47 2.45 -35.70
N TYR A 7 -15.85 2.03 -34.60
CA TYR A 7 -15.35 0.69 -34.36
C TYR A 7 -15.86 0.18 -33.01
N PRO A 8 -16.19 -1.11 -32.89
CA PRO A 8 -16.71 -1.70 -31.65
C PRO A 8 -15.66 -1.83 -30.54
N GLN A 9 -14.38 -1.64 -30.86
CA GLN A 9 -13.25 -1.77 -29.96
C GLN A 9 -12.21 -0.67 -30.26
N PRO A 10 -11.42 -0.21 -29.29
CA PRO A 10 -11.55 -0.50 -27.86
C PRO A 10 -12.80 0.15 -27.27
N PHE A 11 -13.26 -0.34 -26.11
CA PHE A 11 -14.34 0.30 -25.36
C PHE A 11 -13.95 1.67 -24.81
N GLY A 12 -14.97 2.50 -24.60
CA GLY A 12 -14.85 3.89 -24.18
C GLY A 12 -14.53 4.85 -25.32
N ALA A 13 -14.13 6.07 -24.95
CA ALA A 13 -13.66 7.07 -25.91
C ALA A 13 -12.16 6.87 -26.25
N SER A 14 -11.85 6.72 -27.53
CA SER A 14 -10.48 6.52 -28.03
C SER A 14 -10.24 7.27 -29.34
N ARG A 15 -9.12 7.98 -29.47
CA ARG A 15 -8.81 8.72 -30.71
C ARG A 15 -8.17 7.83 -31.76
N ARG A 16 -8.62 8.00 -33.00
CA ARG A 16 -8.09 7.36 -34.20
C ARG A 16 -7.85 8.44 -35.27
N GLY A 17 -6.61 8.92 -35.37
CA GLY A 17 -6.28 10.03 -36.25
C GLY A 17 -7.07 11.29 -35.89
N ARG A 18 -7.91 11.78 -36.82
CA ARG A 18 -8.74 12.98 -36.63
C ARG A 18 -10.10 12.71 -35.95
N SER A 19 -10.48 11.45 -35.76
CA SER A 19 -11.76 11.08 -35.15
C SER A 19 -11.61 10.56 -33.72
N VAL A 20 -12.64 10.76 -32.92
CA VAL A 20 -12.79 10.12 -31.61
C VAL A 20 -13.84 9.03 -31.74
N ASN A 21 -13.42 7.79 -31.53
CA ASN A 21 -14.27 6.60 -31.51
C ASN A 21 -14.86 6.42 -30.12
N LEU A 22 -16.17 6.26 -30.01
CA LEU A 22 -16.87 5.94 -28.77
C LEU A 22 -17.51 4.56 -28.94
N ALA A 23 -17.26 3.65 -28.01
CA ALA A 23 -17.86 2.33 -27.98
C ALA A 23 -18.32 1.95 -26.56
N VAL A 24 -19.57 1.50 -26.41
CA VAL A 24 -20.17 1.18 -25.11
C VAL A 24 -21.01 -0.08 -25.20
N CYS A 25 -21.03 -0.85 -24.11
CA CYS A 25 -21.89 -2.03 -23.98
C CYS A 25 -23.32 -1.59 -23.61
N VAL A 26 -24.29 -2.06 -24.38
CA VAL A 26 -25.71 -1.74 -24.26
C VAL A 26 -26.52 -3.01 -24.51
N PRO A 27 -27.44 -3.38 -23.61
CA PRO A 27 -28.33 -4.53 -23.82
C PRO A 27 -29.04 -4.47 -25.18
N LYS A 28 -29.30 -5.64 -25.77
CA LYS A 28 -29.71 -5.77 -27.17
C LYS A 28 -30.92 -4.92 -27.58
N ASP A 29 -31.90 -4.77 -26.69
CA ASP A 29 -33.22 -4.19 -26.99
C ASP A 29 -33.50 -2.86 -26.25
N VAL A 30 -32.46 -2.13 -25.83
CA VAL A 30 -32.62 -0.80 -25.19
C VAL A 30 -32.05 0.32 -26.05
N SER A 31 -32.66 1.50 -25.95
CA SER A 31 -32.20 2.70 -26.66
C SER A 31 -30.87 3.20 -26.11
N CYS A 32 -30.05 3.78 -26.98
CA CYS A 32 -28.77 4.39 -26.62
C CYS A 32 -28.58 5.70 -27.38
N GLU A 33 -28.25 6.76 -26.64
CA GLU A 33 -27.90 8.06 -27.19
C GLU A 33 -26.56 8.50 -26.60
N LEU A 34 -25.70 9.10 -27.42
CA LEU A 34 -24.55 9.84 -26.95
C LEU A 34 -24.97 11.29 -26.65
N LEU A 35 -24.73 11.73 -25.43
CA LEU A 35 -24.95 13.11 -24.99
C LEU A 35 -23.61 13.84 -24.98
N LEU A 36 -23.50 14.93 -25.72
CA LEU A 36 -22.32 15.81 -25.73
C LEU A 36 -22.66 17.13 -25.07
N TYR A 37 -21.79 17.59 -24.20
CA TYR A 37 -21.93 18.84 -23.44
C TYR A 37 -20.78 19.76 -23.81
N LYS A 38 -21.03 21.06 -23.93
CA LYS A 38 -19.93 22.02 -23.85
C LYS A 38 -19.30 21.92 -22.46
N LYS A 39 -17.97 22.07 -22.38
CA LYS A 39 -17.25 21.93 -21.11
C LYS A 39 -17.85 22.82 -20.00
N GLY A 40 -18.26 22.19 -18.90
CA GLY A 40 -18.86 22.85 -17.75
C GLY A 40 -20.37 23.05 -17.82
N GLU A 41 -21.01 22.79 -18.96
CA GLU A 41 -22.46 22.89 -19.13
C GLU A 41 -23.16 21.59 -18.69
N SER A 42 -24.33 21.73 -18.07
CA SER A 42 -25.18 20.59 -17.68
C SER A 42 -26.24 20.22 -18.72
N GLU A 43 -26.50 21.10 -19.69
CA GLU A 43 -27.42 20.81 -20.79
C GLU A 43 -26.65 20.22 -21.98
N PRO A 44 -27.13 19.10 -22.58
CA PRO A 44 -26.51 18.56 -23.78
C PRO A 44 -26.54 19.58 -24.94
N ASP A 45 -25.37 19.90 -25.49
CA ASP A 45 -25.19 20.66 -26.74
C ASP A 45 -25.72 19.85 -27.92
N GLN A 46 -25.43 18.54 -27.93
CA GLN A 46 -25.83 17.62 -28.98
C GLN A 46 -26.23 16.27 -28.39
N VAL A 47 -27.25 15.66 -28.99
CA VAL A 47 -27.72 14.30 -28.70
C VAL A 47 -27.63 13.51 -30.00
N ILE A 48 -26.92 12.39 -29.97
CA ILE A 48 -26.66 11.57 -31.16
C ILE A 48 -27.18 10.16 -30.90
N GLU A 49 -28.14 9.73 -31.70
CA GLU A 49 -28.68 8.37 -31.61
C GLU A 49 -27.64 7.32 -32.03
N MET A 50 -27.62 6.23 -31.26
CA MET A 50 -26.79 5.04 -31.49
C MET A 50 -27.71 3.82 -31.67
N PRO A 51 -28.35 3.69 -32.85
CA PRO A 51 -29.35 2.65 -33.09
C PRO A 51 -28.75 1.25 -33.06
N ALA A 52 -29.57 0.25 -32.73
CA ALA A 52 -29.11 -1.13 -32.54
C ALA A 52 -28.57 -1.76 -33.82
N GLU A 53 -29.12 -1.34 -34.96
CA GLU A 53 -28.80 -1.81 -36.31
C GLU A 53 -27.42 -1.34 -36.77
N GLU A 54 -26.90 -0.25 -36.21
CA GLU A 54 -25.53 0.25 -36.44
C GLU A 54 -24.49 -0.42 -35.50
N GLY A 55 -24.95 -1.23 -34.54
CA GLY A 55 -24.11 -1.92 -33.57
C GLY A 55 -23.70 -3.34 -33.97
N ILE A 56 -22.92 -3.98 -33.10
CA ILE A 56 -22.58 -5.41 -33.20
C ILE A 56 -22.83 -6.09 -31.85
N GLY A 57 -23.71 -7.09 -31.83
CA GLY A 57 -24.15 -7.72 -30.58
C GLY A 57 -24.71 -6.69 -29.59
N GLU A 58 -24.13 -6.66 -28.39
CA GLU A 58 -24.47 -5.70 -27.33
C GLU A 58 -23.52 -4.48 -27.30
N VAL A 59 -22.87 -4.17 -28.42
CA VAL A 59 -21.96 -3.02 -28.52
C VAL A 59 -22.55 -1.96 -29.44
N ARG A 60 -22.64 -0.72 -28.94
CA ARG A 60 -22.97 0.47 -29.71
C ARG A 60 -21.70 1.30 -29.91
N PHE A 61 -21.49 1.81 -31.11
CA PHE A 61 -20.30 2.59 -31.41
C PHE A 61 -20.53 3.63 -32.51
N LEU A 62 -19.77 4.72 -32.46
CA LEU A 62 -19.70 5.73 -33.52
C LEU A 62 -18.34 6.44 -33.49
N ALA A 63 -18.02 7.19 -34.54
CA ALA A 63 -16.86 8.08 -34.54
C ALA A 63 -17.26 9.53 -34.81
N LEU A 64 -16.63 10.46 -34.10
CA LEU A 64 -16.80 11.91 -34.27
C LEU A 64 -15.54 12.50 -34.88
N GLU A 65 -15.61 12.94 -36.14
CA GLU A 65 -14.52 13.65 -36.81
C GLU A 65 -14.44 15.11 -36.34
N ASP A 66 -13.22 15.60 -36.15
CA ASP A 66 -12.91 16.98 -35.77
C ASP A 66 -13.63 17.42 -34.48
N LEU A 67 -13.74 16.50 -33.51
CA LEU A 67 -14.14 16.80 -32.14
C LEU A 67 -12.95 17.41 -31.38
N GLU A 68 -13.16 18.59 -30.82
CA GLU A 68 -12.21 19.19 -29.85
C GLU A 68 -12.46 18.61 -28.46
N GLU A 69 -11.76 17.51 -28.13
CA GLU A 69 -11.87 16.75 -26.86
C GLU A 69 -11.81 17.64 -25.60
N THR A 70 -11.08 18.75 -25.63
CA THR A 70 -10.93 19.67 -24.48
C THR A 70 -12.11 20.62 -24.28
N GLN A 71 -12.97 20.79 -25.29
CA GLN A 71 -14.13 21.69 -25.28
C GLN A 71 -15.44 20.97 -24.98
N TYR A 72 -15.41 19.64 -24.91
CA TYR A 72 -16.59 18.80 -24.78
C TYR A 72 -16.46 17.79 -23.64
N GLU A 73 -17.57 17.51 -22.99
CA GLU A 73 -17.78 16.42 -22.04
C GLU A 73 -18.88 15.50 -22.61
N TYR A 74 -19.01 14.29 -22.10
CA TYR A 74 -19.95 13.32 -22.66
C TYR A 74 -20.56 12.38 -21.62
N ASN A 75 -21.75 11.85 -21.94
CA ASN A 75 -22.40 10.74 -21.24
C ASN A 75 -23.18 9.90 -22.26
N TYR A 76 -23.74 8.78 -21.82
CA TYR A 76 -24.75 8.07 -22.58
C TYR A 76 -26.13 8.26 -21.93
N ARG A 77 -27.19 8.22 -22.73
CA ARG A 77 -28.55 7.94 -22.26
C ARG A 77 -28.91 6.55 -22.70
N ILE A 78 -29.06 5.62 -21.75
CA ILE A 78 -29.40 4.23 -22.01
C ILE A 78 -30.74 3.96 -21.34
N ASP A 79 -31.74 3.52 -22.12
CA ASP A 79 -33.10 3.28 -21.63
C ASP A 79 -33.68 4.48 -20.85
N GLY A 80 -33.51 5.69 -21.40
CA GLY A 80 -33.95 6.94 -20.77
C GLY A 80 -33.13 7.41 -19.57
N THR A 81 -32.18 6.63 -19.08
CA THR A 81 -31.34 6.96 -17.92
C THR A 81 -29.97 7.48 -18.36
N VAL A 82 -29.51 8.58 -17.78
CA VAL A 82 -28.17 9.11 -18.02
C VAL A 82 -27.15 8.25 -17.29
N CYS A 83 -26.13 7.81 -18.00
CA CYS A 83 -25.08 6.92 -17.50
C CYS A 83 -23.70 7.46 -17.89
N LEU A 84 -22.74 7.37 -16.98
CA LEU A 84 -21.33 7.54 -17.32
C LEU A 84 -20.83 6.35 -18.13
N ASP A 85 -19.86 6.61 -18.99
CA ASP A 85 -19.10 5.57 -19.66
C ASP A 85 -18.33 4.71 -18.63
N PRO A 86 -18.53 3.38 -18.58
CA PRO A 86 -17.76 2.50 -17.69
C PRO A 86 -16.23 2.56 -17.92
N TYR A 87 -15.80 3.02 -19.11
CA TYR A 87 -14.42 3.19 -19.54
C TYR A 87 -13.98 4.66 -19.57
N VAL A 88 -14.75 5.54 -18.90
CA VAL A 88 -14.44 6.98 -18.78
C VAL A 88 -13.03 7.18 -18.24
N ARG A 89 -12.32 8.19 -18.78
CA ARG A 89 -10.92 8.48 -18.43
C ARG A 89 -10.76 9.58 -17.38
N GLU A 90 -11.81 10.36 -17.18
CA GLU A 90 -11.92 11.38 -16.13
C GLU A 90 -13.38 11.81 -16.00
N ILE A 91 -13.78 12.28 -14.83
CA ILE A 91 -15.13 12.82 -14.62
C ILE A 91 -15.08 14.32 -14.33
N ALA A 92 -16.15 15.01 -14.71
CA ALA A 92 -16.38 16.42 -14.44
C ALA A 92 -17.49 16.61 -13.41
N GLY A 93 -17.41 17.71 -12.65
CA GLY A 93 -18.48 18.20 -11.76
C GLY A 93 -18.64 17.48 -10.44
N HIS A 94 -17.74 16.54 -10.11
CA HIS A 94 -17.59 16.03 -8.76
C HIS A 94 -16.32 16.59 -8.14
N LYS A 95 -16.47 17.59 -7.27
CA LYS A 95 -15.31 18.26 -6.62
C LYS A 95 -15.25 18.03 -5.11
N MET A 96 -16.37 17.61 -4.51
CA MET A 96 -16.49 17.46 -3.07
C MET A 96 -16.61 15.99 -2.71
N PHE A 97 -15.63 15.49 -1.98
CA PHE A 97 -15.67 14.12 -1.45
C PHE A 97 -16.90 13.92 -0.56
N GLY A 98 -17.57 12.78 -0.71
CA GLY A 98 -18.73 12.42 0.11
C GLY A 98 -20.07 13.00 -0.34
N THR A 99 -20.13 13.64 -1.51
CA THR A 99 -21.42 14.07 -2.11
C THR A 99 -21.93 13.02 -3.09
N GLY A 100 -23.20 12.61 -2.92
CA GLY A 100 -23.89 11.70 -3.83
C GLY A 100 -24.10 12.25 -5.24
N TRP A 101 -24.45 11.35 -6.16
CA TRP A 101 -24.54 11.66 -7.59
C TRP A 101 -25.98 11.55 -8.08
N GLU A 102 -26.45 12.59 -8.77
CA GLU A 102 -27.73 12.57 -9.48
C GLU A 102 -27.48 12.60 -11.00
N PHE A 103 -27.29 11.43 -11.61
CA PHE A 103 -26.93 11.32 -13.03
C PHE A 103 -27.94 11.97 -13.98
N ASN A 104 -29.24 11.82 -13.72
CA ASN A 104 -30.30 12.40 -14.56
C ASN A 104 -30.38 13.93 -14.48
N ARG A 105 -29.71 14.55 -13.50
CA ARG A 105 -29.51 16.01 -13.47
C ARG A 105 -28.29 16.45 -14.26
N HIS A 106 -27.65 15.53 -14.98
CA HIS A 106 -26.44 15.76 -15.77
C HIS A 106 -25.31 16.40 -14.97
N GLN A 107 -25.25 16.17 -13.65
CA GLN A 107 -24.29 16.79 -12.74
C GLN A 107 -22.88 16.21 -12.85
N ILE A 108 -22.77 14.95 -13.25
CA ILE A 108 -21.51 14.26 -13.50
C ILE A 108 -21.45 13.91 -14.97
N ARG A 109 -20.34 14.25 -15.63
CA ARG A 109 -20.11 13.99 -17.06
C ARG A 109 -18.74 13.37 -17.26
N GLY A 110 -18.60 12.50 -18.24
CA GLY A 110 -17.31 11.98 -18.65
C GLY A 110 -16.48 13.01 -19.42
N ARG A 111 -15.18 13.00 -19.19
CA ARG A 111 -14.19 13.76 -19.94
C ARG A 111 -13.34 12.82 -20.79
N PHE A 112 -12.95 13.34 -21.95
CA PHE A 112 -11.98 12.68 -22.81
C PHE A 112 -10.59 12.69 -22.16
N LEU A 113 -9.74 11.74 -22.55
CA LEU A 113 -8.36 11.68 -22.08
C LEU A 113 -7.60 12.97 -22.47
N GLN A 114 -6.97 13.63 -21.50
CA GLN A 114 -6.19 14.82 -21.76
C GLN A 114 -4.84 14.43 -22.39
N ARG A 115 -4.50 15.08 -23.51
CA ARG A 115 -3.29 14.78 -24.30
C ARG A 115 -2.21 15.84 -24.08
N GLY A 116 -0.96 15.44 -24.30
CA GLY A 116 0.17 16.38 -24.32
C GLY A 116 0.74 16.72 -22.95
N TYR A 117 0.58 15.84 -21.96
CA TYR A 117 1.27 15.99 -20.67
C TYR A 117 2.79 15.92 -20.89
N ASP A 118 3.51 16.94 -20.42
CA ASP A 118 4.97 16.97 -20.49
C ASP A 118 5.58 16.20 -19.29
N TRP A 119 6.04 15.00 -19.59
CA TRP A 119 6.76 14.15 -18.64
C TRP A 119 8.19 14.64 -18.37
N GLU A 120 8.69 15.66 -19.08
CA GLU A 120 10.02 16.25 -18.85
C GLU A 120 11.15 15.20 -18.91
N GLY A 121 10.98 14.16 -19.75
CA GLY A 121 11.92 13.05 -19.88
C GLY A 121 11.91 12.06 -18.72
N ASP A 122 10.82 12.01 -17.94
CA ASP A 122 10.62 11.07 -16.83
C ASP A 122 11.01 9.63 -17.17
N LYS A 123 11.61 8.95 -16.19
CA LYS A 123 11.97 7.54 -16.25
C LYS A 123 11.60 6.89 -14.93
N ARG A 124 10.90 5.76 -15.03
CA ARG A 124 10.58 4.92 -13.87
C ARG A 124 11.85 4.54 -13.10
N PRO A 125 11.86 4.65 -11.77
CA PRO A 125 13.02 4.29 -10.95
C PRO A 125 13.49 2.83 -11.09
N GLN A 126 12.55 1.88 -11.32
CA GLN A 126 12.84 0.45 -11.46
C GLN A 126 13.69 -0.14 -10.32
N ILE A 127 13.33 0.18 -9.08
CA ILE A 127 14.01 -0.30 -7.87
C ILE A 127 13.87 -1.83 -7.80
N PRO A 128 14.96 -2.59 -7.58
CA PRO A 128 14.85 -4.02 -7.38
C PRO A 128 13.94 -4.34 -6.19
N VAL A 129 13.08 -5.35 -6.33
CA VAL A 129 12.02 -5.66 -5.34
C VAL A 129 12.58 -5.85 -3.92
N GLN A 130 13.75 -6.48 -3.78
CA GLN A 130 14.38 -6.67 -2.48
C GLN A 130 14.86 -5.36 -1.82
N ASP A 131 15.14 -4.31 -2.60
CA ASP A 131 15.62 -3.01 -2.09
C ASP A 131 14.46 -2.02 -1.80
N VAL A 132 13.22 -2.44 -2.06
CA VAL A 132 12.01 -1.64 -1.81
C VAL A 132 11.71 -1.57 -0.31
N ILE A 133 11.43 -0.36 0.16
CA ILE A 133 10.79 -0.05 1.42
C ILE A 133 9.48 0.68 1.07
N ALA A 134 8.40 -0.09 1.07
CA ALA A 134 7.09 0.39 0.66
C ALA A 134 6.35 1.11 1.80
N TYR A 135 5.45 2.00 1.42
CA TYR A 135 4.65 2.80 2.35
C TYR A 135 3.21 2.90 1.86
N SER A 136 2.29 2.19 2.52
CA SER A 136 0.87 2.14 2.17
C SER A 136 0.15 3.36 2.73
N LEU A 137 -0.55 4.10 1.87
CA LEU A 137 -1.24 5.33 2.24
C LEU A 137 -2.60 5.48 1.57
N HIS A 138 -3.49 6.21 2.25
CA HIS A 138 -4.73 6.74 1.70
C HIS A 138 -4.52 8.19 1.26
N VAL A 139 -4.70 8.51 -0.04
CA VAL A 139 -4.42 9.87 -0.59
C VAL A 139 -5.06 10.98 0.25
N ARG A 140 -6.36 10.83 0.54
CA ARG A 140 -7.10 11.76 1.39
C ARG A 140 -6.58 11.78 2.84
N GLY A 141 -6.68 10.67 3.57
CA GLY A 141 -6.30 10.58 4.99
C GLY A 141 -4.86 11.01 5.29
N PHE A 142 -3.95 10.79 4.36
CA PHE A 142 -2.54 11.12 4.54
C PHE A 142 -2.32 12.61 4.82
N THR A 143 -3.12 13.51 4.26
CA THR A 143 -2.93 14.96 4.43
C THR A 143 -4.18 15.77 4.77
N MET A 144 -5.34 15.14 4.92
CA MET A 144 -6.60 15.84 5.19
C MET A 144 -6.62 16.58 6.55
N HIS A 145 -6.01 15.99 7.58
CA HIS A 145 -5.97 16.60 8.91
C HIS A 145 -5.22 17.94 8.90
N SER A 146 -5.68 18.92 9.68
CA SER A 146 -5.13 20.27 9.72
C SER A 146 -3.64 20.33 10.06
N SER A 147 -3.16 19.41 10.90
CA SER A 147 -1.76 19.29 11.30
C SER A 147 -0.82 18.87 10.17
N SER A 148 -1.32 18.42 9.02
CA SER A 148 -0.49 18.11 7.84
C SER A 148 0.25 19.34 7.31
N ARG A 149 -0.35 20.54 7.49
CA ARG A 149 0.16 21.85 7.04
C ARG A 149 0.43 21.96 5.53
N VAL A 150 -0.12 21.05 4.73
CA VAL A 150 -0.05 21.16 3.26
C VAL A 150 -1.09 22.17 2.77
N LYS A 151 -0.86 22.74 1.59
CA LYS A 151 -1.77 23.71 0.99
C LYS A 151 -3.06 23.03 0.50
N HIS A 152 -2.92 21.90 -0.20
CA HIS A 152 -4.04 21.18 -0.80
C HIS A 152 -4.31 19.87 -0.06
N LYS A 153 -4.97 19.97 1.09
CA LYS A 153 -5.22 18.84 1.99
C LYS A 153 -6.07 17.75 1.35
N GLY A 154 -5.65 16.50 1.54
CA GLY A 154 -6.39 15.32 1.11
C GLY A 154 -6.42 15.09 -0.40
N THR A 155 -5.41 15.60 -1.12
CA THR A 155 -5.31 15.54 -2.59
C THR A 155 -3.97 14.97 -3.04
N PHE A 156 -3.84 14.63 -4.32
CA PHE A 156 -2.56 14.24 -4.94
C PHE A 156 -1.47 15.29 -4.73
N LEU A 157 -1.79 16.59 -4.86
CA LEU A 157 -0.84 17.67 -4.59
C LEU A 157 -0.45 17.73 -3.10
N GLY A 158 -1.37 17.44 -2.20
CA GLY A 158 -1.09 17.32 -0.76
C GLY A 158 -0.08 16.21 -0.47
N VAL A 159 -0.24 15.03 -1.09
CA VAL A 159 0.74 13.94 -1.00
C VAL A 159 2.10 14.37 -1.57
N ARG A 160 2.11 15.09 -2.70
CA ARG A 160 3.32 15.62 -3.33
C ARG A 160 4.11 16.55 -2.39
N GLU A 161 3.43 17.38 -1.60
CA GLU A 161 4.07 18.26 -0.60
C GLU A 161 4.77 17.48 0.53
N LYS A 162 4.43 16.19 0.73
CA LYS A 162 5.03 15.31 1.74
C LYS A 162 6.15 14.41 1.21
N LEU A 163 6.53 14.49 -0.07
CA LEU A 163 7.67 13.73 -0.60
C LEU A 163 8.99 13.96 0.15
N PRO A 164 9.34 15.19 0.61
CA PRO A 164 10.54 15.39 1.42
C PRO A 164 10.54 14.56 2.71
N TYR A 165 9.37 14.42 3.36
CA TYR A 165 9.21 13.60 4.56
C TYR A 165 9.43 12.11 4.26
N LEU A 166 8.84 11.59 3.17
CA LEU A 166 9.04 10.19 2.76
C LEU A 166 10.50 9.89 2.43
N LYS A 167 11.18 10.80 1.72
CA LYS A 167 12.61 10.69 1.46
C LYS A 167 13.44 10.72 2.75
N GLU A 168 13.09 11.60 3.68
CA GLU A 168 13.78 11.69 4.96
C GLU A 168 13.66 10.38 5.75
N LEU A 169 12.45 9.80 5.81
CA LEU A 169 12.21 8.52 6.47
C LEU A 169 12.97 7.36 5.79
N GLY A 170 13.24 7.49 4.50
CA GLY A 170 13.93 6.48 3.69
C GLY A 170 12.99 5.59 2.88
N ILE A 171 11.75 6.01 2.67
CA ILE A 171 10.80 5.34 1.79
C ILE A 171 11.21 5.51 0.32
N ASN A 172 11.04 4.47 -0.49
CA ASN A 172 11.31 4.51 -1.92
C ASN A 172 10.19 3.92 -2.79
N GLN A 173 9.06 3.54 -2.19
CA GLN A 173 7.83 3.21 -2.91
C GLN A 173 6.62 3.62 -2.08
N ILE A 174 5.62 4.25 -2.69
CA ILE A 174 4.29 4.45 -2.11
C ILE A 174 3.30 3.46 -2.71
N GLN A 175 2.42 2.90 -1.88
CA GLN A 175 1.29 2.08 -2.29
C GLN A 175 0.01 2.85 -1.97
N CYS A 176 -0.60 3.44 -3.00
CA CYS A 176 -1.82 4.21 -2.82
C CYS A 176 -3.03 3.26 -2.80
N MET A 177 -3.82 3.34 -1.73
CA MET A 177 -5.20 2.81 -1.69
C MET A 177 -6.01 3.30 -2.90
N PRO A 178 -7.17 2.68 -3.24
CA PRO A 178 -7.93 2.98 -4.45
C PRO A 178 -7.95 4.45 -4.86
N VAL A 179 -7.31 4.76 -5.99
CA VAL A 179 -7.28 6.11 -6.59
C VAL A 179 -8.14 6.20 -7.84
N TYR A 180 -8.80 5.12 -8.24
CA TYR A 180 -9.80 5.17 -9.31
C TYR A 180 -11.08 5.84 -8.81
N GLU A 181 -11.95 6.24 -9.72
CA GLU A 181 -13.20 6.91 -9.39
C GLU A 181 -14.25 5.93 -8.84
N PHE A 182 -14.89 6.27 -7.74
CA PHE A 182 -15.88 5.45 -7.03
C PHE A 182 -16.90 6.34 -6.32
N GLN A 183 -18.10 5.83 -6.08
CA GLN A 183 -19.10 6.57 -5.31
C GLN A 183 -18.79 6.53 -3.81
N GLU A 184 -18.73 7.69 -3.18
CA GLU A 184 -18.53 7.79 -1.73
C GLU A 184 -19.84 7.70 -0.96
N ASP A 185 -20.94 8.23 -1.49
CA ASP A 185 -22.22 8.22 -0.80
C ASP A 185 -22.94 6.89 -1.06
N MET A 186 -22.94 6.02 -0.05
CA MET A 186 -23.62 4.73 -0.09
C MET A 186 -25.02 4.81 0.56
N GLY A 187 -25.51 6.02 0.83
CA GLY A 187 -26.78 6.29 1.49
C GLY A 187 -26.72 6.11 3.00
N SER A 188 -26.44 4.88 3.48
CA SER A 188 -26.37 4.57 4.91
C SER A 188 -25.00 4.85 5.54
N TYR A 189 -23.94 4.88 4.73
CA TYR A 189 -22.58 5.17 5.15
C TYR A 189 -21.81 5.87 4.02
N ARG A 190 -20.60 6.34 4.31
CA ARG A 190 -19.69 6.87 3.28
C ARG A 190 -18.62 5.84 2.96
N ASN A 191 -18.35 5.55 1.70
CA ASN A 191 -17.18 4.77 1.30
C ASN A 191 -15.94 5.68 1.33
N TYR A 192 -15.18 5.60 2.42
CA TYR A 192 -13.95 6.39 2.57
C TYR A 192 -12.79 5.75 1.81
N TRP A 193 -12.58 4.43 1.96
CA TRP A 193 -11.45 3.72 1.37
C TRP A 193 -11.48 3.56 -0.15
N GLY A 194 -12.67 3.54 -0.76
CA GLY A 194 -12.82 3.39 -2.20
C GLY A 194 -12.81 1.96 -2.74
N TYR A 195 -12.79 0.95 -1.86
CA TYR A 195 -13.00 -0.44 -2.28
C TYR A 195 -14.44 -0.64 -2.76
N GLY A 196 -14.62 -1.43 -3.82
CA GLY A 196 -15.91 -1.72 -4.41
C GLY A 196 -15.95 -1.42 -5.90
N THR A 197 -17.16 -1.31 -6.45
CA THR A 197 -17.38 -0.95 -7.86
C THR A 197 -16.92 0.48 -8.11
N GLY A 198 -16.22 0.70 -9.24
CA GLY A 198 -15.78 2.02 -9.65
C GLY A 198 -15.60 2.15 -11.16
N TYR A 199 -15.30 3.37 -11.59
CA TYR A 199 -14.86 3.69 -12.94
C TYR A 199 -13.34 3.58 -12.99
N TYR A 200 -12.86 2.34 -13.14
CA TYR A 200 -11.47 1.99 -12.89
C TYR A 200 -10.45 2.81 -13.71
N PHE A 201 -10.81 3.25 -14.91
CA PHE A 201 -9.93 4.01 -15.80
C PHE A 201 -9.85 5.52 -15.50
N ALA A 202 -10.68 6.05 -14.61
CA ALA A 202 -10.65 7.45 -14.22
C ALA A 202 -10.00 7.60 -12.84
N PRO A 203 -9.04 8.50 -12.65
CA PRO A 203 -8.57 8.86 -11.32
C PRO A 203 -9.68 9.58 -10.54
N LYS A 204 -9.68 9.41 -9.22
CA LYS A 204 -10.67 9.95 -8.29
C LYS A 204 -10.67 11.47 -8.35
N ALA A 205 -11.75 12.06 -8.84
CA ALA A 205 -11.86 13.51 -9.01
C ALA A 205 -11.76 14.27 -7.69
N ALA A 206 -12.37 13.74 -6.62
CA ALA A 206 -12.32 14.32 -5.30
C ALA A 206 -10.94 14.24 -4.60
N TYR A 207 -9.96 13.55 -5.20
CA TYR A 207 -8.56 13.57 -4.76
C TYR A 207 -7.72 14.60 -5.54
N ALA A 208 -8.32 15.34 -6.47
CA ALA A 208 -7.66 16.45 -7.13
C ALA A 208 -7.95 17.77 -6.39
N ALA A 209 -6.93 18.62 -6.26
CA ALA A 209 -7.06 19.96 -5.70
C ALA A 209 -7.79 20.90 -6.66
N PHE A 210 -7.64 20.65 -7.95
CA PHE A 210 -8.30 21.33 -9.05
C PHE A 210 -9.11 20.34 -9.88
N ASP A 211 -9.93 20.86 -10.79
CA ASP A 211 -10.81 20.06 -11.65
C ASP A 211 -10.05 19.39 -12.80
N ASP A 212 -8.97 18.67 -12.46
CA ASP A 212 -8.02 18.03 -13.38
C ASP A 212 -7.27 16.87 -12.68
N ALA A 213 -7.97 15.78 -12.43
CA ALA A 213 -7.42 14.64 -11.69
C ALA A 213 -6.39 13.85 -12.52
N GLN A 214 -6.52 13.86 -13.85
CA GLN A 214 -5.54 13.21 -14.73
C GLN A 214 -4.17 13.86 -14.58
N THR A 215 -4.10 15.19 -14.71
CA THR A 215 -2.83 15.93 -14.61
C THR A 215 -2.26 15.83 -13.20
N GLU A 216 -3.09 15.95 -12.16
CA GLU A 216 -2.58 15.90 -10.78
C GLU A 216 -2.02 14.52 -10.39
N LEU A 217 -2.62 13.42 -10.86
CA LEU A 217 -2.04 12.10 -10.64
C LEU A 217 -0.69 11.96 -11.39
N LYS A 218 -0.61 12.41 -12.65
CA LYS A 218 0.65 12.41 -13.42
C LYS A 218 1.73 13.26 -12.74
N ASP A 219 1.35 14.43 -12.22
CA ASP A 219 2.23 15.32 -11.45
C ASP A 219 2.76 14.67 -10.17
N LEU A 220 1.92 13.91 -9.46
CA LEU A 220 2.35 13.14 -8.31
C LEU A 220 3.36 12.06 -8.73
N VAL A 221 3.06 11.26 -9.77
CA VAL A 221 3.98 10.21 -10.25
C VAL A 221 5.32 10.80 -10.69
N LYS A 222 5.31 11.84 -11.54
CA LYS A 222 6.52 12.52 -12.00
C LYS A 222 7.35 13.06 -10.82
N ALA A 223 6.70 13.64 -9.81
CA ALA A 223 7.39 14.14 -8.63
C ALA A 223 7.98 13.01 -7.76
N CYS A 224 7.27 11.89 -7.62
CA CYS A 224 7.77 10.69 -6.95
C CYS A 224 9.01 10.15 -7.67
N HIS A 225 8.98 9.99 -9.00
CA HIS A 225 10.11 9.50 -9.77
C HIS A 225 11.34 10.42 -9.65
N LYS A 226 11.15 11.74 -9.73
CA LYS A 226 12.21 12.72 -9.49
C LYS A 226 12.79 12.63 -8.07
N ALA A 227 11.97 12.23 -7.11
CA ALA A 227 12.39 11.97 -5.73
C ALA A 227 13.10 10.61 -5.55
N GLY A 228 13.05 9.72 -6.54
CA GLY A 228 13.54 8.33 -6.44
C GLY A 228 12.55 7.40 -5.74
N ILE A 229 11.25 7.72 -5.81
CA ILE A 229 10.16 6.99 -5.17
C ILE A 229 9.26 6.40 -6.27
N GLU A 230 8.98 5.10 -6.19
CA GLU A 230 8.02 4.42 -7.05
C GLU A 230 6.57 4.65 -6.60
N VAL A 231 5.63 4.60 -7.53
CA VAL A 231 4.19 4.69 -7.28
C VAL A 231 3.50 3.40 -7.69
N VAL A 232 2.92 2.71 -6.71
CA VAL A 232 2.12 1.50 -6.90
C VAL A 232 0.68 1.81 -6.52
N LEU A 233 -0.28 1.31 -7.31
CA LEU A 233 -1.72 1.54 -7.06
C LEU A 233 -2.41 0.26 -6.61
N GLU A 234 -3.22 0.34 -5.55
CA GLU A 234 -4.12 -0.74 -5.17
C GLU A 234 -5.31 -0.78 -6.16
N MET A 235 -5.41 -1.88 -6.90
CA MET A 235 -6.42 -2.17 -7.93
C MET A 235 -7.09 -3.51 -7.58
N PRO A 236 -7.92 -3.56 -6.52
CA PRO A 236 -8.56 -4.77 -6.04
C PRO A 236 -9.46 -5.42 -7.10
N PHE A 237 -10.14 -4.60 -7.90
CA PHE A 237 -11.28 -4.97 -8.77
C PHE A 237 -12.38 -5.75 -8.02
N THR A 238 -13.61 -5.70 -8.52
CA THR A 238 -14.69 -6.54 -7.99
C THR A 238 -14.71 -7.90 -8.69
N GLU A 239 -15.37 -8.89 -8.09
CA GLU A 239 -15.56 -10.24 -8.66
C GLU A 239 -16.23 -10.24 -10.05
N LYS A 240 -16.94 -9.16 -10.39
CA LYS A 240 -17.66 -9.00 -11.67
C LYS A 240 -16.77 -8.46 -12.79
N ILE A 241 -15.52 -8.09 -12.51
CA ILE A 241 -14.64 -7.55 -13.55
C ILE A 241 -14.33 -8.63 -14.59
N LEU A 242 -14.35 -8.27 -15.87
CA LEU A 242 -13.82 -9.15 -16.90
C LEU A 242 -12.28 -9.14 -16.82
N PRO A 243 -11.60 -10.30 -16.83
CA PRO A 243 -10.14 -10.37 -16.77
C PRO A 243 -9.43 -9.51 -17.82
N GLN A 244 -10.00 -9.43 -19.03
CA GLN A 244 -9.47 -8.58 -20.10
C GLN A 244 -9.56 -7.10 -19.76
N THR A 245 -10.69 -6.64 -19.22
CA THR A 245 -10.88 -5.24 -18.78
C THR A 245 -9.91 -4.88 -17.67
N ALA A 246 -9.67 -5.79 -16.72
CA ALA A 246 -8.67 -5.59 -15.68
C ALA A 246 -7.26 -5.40 -16.28
N LEU A 247 -6.83 -6.29 -17.19
CA LEU A 247 -5.53 -6.17 -17.86
C LEU A 247 -5.41 -4.87 -18.67
N GLU A 248 -6.45 -4.48 -19.40
CA GLU A 248 -6.49 -3.21 -20.14
C GLU A 248 -6.37 -2.00 -19.20
N CYS A 249 -7.03 -2.04 -18.03
CA CYS A 249 -6.90 -1.02 -16.99
C CYS A 249 -5.46 -0.91 -16.48
N LEU A 250 -4.85 -2.04 -16.09
CA LEU A 250 -3.48 -2.03 -15.58
C LEU A 250 -2.47 -1.54 -16.63
N ARG A 251 -2.60 -1.99 -17.88
CA ARG A 251 -1.77 -1.49 -18.99
C ARG A 251 -1.98 0.01 -19.21
N PHE A 252 -3.22 0.49 -19.11
CA PHE A 252 -3.52 1.90 -19.25
C PHE A 252 -2.83 2.74 -18.16
N TYR A 253 -2.94 2.40 -16.88
CA TYR A 253 -2.23 3.16 -15.84
C TYR A 253 -0.72 3.09 -16.01
N LEU A 254 -0.19 1.93 -16.40
CA LEU A 254 1.23 1.77 -16.67
C LEU A 254 1.68 2.75 -17.78
N LEU A 255 1.00 2.75 -18.92
CA LEU A 255 1.40 3.53 -20.09
C LEU A 255 1.07 5.02 -19.99
N GLU A 256 -0.09 5.36 -19.42
CA GLU A 256 -0.60 6.74 -19.41
C GLU A 256 -0.12 7.54 -18.19
N TYR A 257 0.00 6.87 -17.03
CA TYR A 257 0.35 7.51 -15.76
C TYR A 257 1.74 7.13 -15.26
N HIS A 258 2.46 6.27 -15.98
CA HIS A 258 3.81 5.84 -15.66
C HIS A 258 3.98 5.13 -14.31
N VAL A 259 2.90 4.66 -13.66
CA VAL A 259 2.99 3.95 -12.38
C VAL A 259 3.92 2.74 -12.46
N ASP A 260 4.52 2.34 -11.33
CA ASP A 260 5.54 1.29 -11.29
C ASP A 260 4.98 -0.11 -11.02
N GLY A 261 3.70 -0.19 -10.63
CA GLY A 261 3.11 -1.47 -10.26
C GLY A 261 1.72 -1.37 -9.65
N PHE A 262 1.20 -2.52 -9.25
CA PHE A 262 -0.16 -2.69 -8.75
C PHE A 262 -0.21 -3.69 -7.60
N VAL A 263 -1.08 -3.43 -6.62
CA VAL A 263 -1.55 -4.45 -5.67
C VAL A 263 -2.91 -4.92 -6.15
N VAL A 264 -3.08 -6.21 -6.41
CA VAL A 264 -4.32 -6.78 -6.98
C VAL A 264 -4.88 -7.88 -6.08
N ASN A 265 -6.19 -8.12 -6.19
CA ASN A 265 -6.80 -9.31 -5.61
C ASN A 265 -6.64 -10.49 -6.59
N PRO A 266 -5.83 -11.52 -6.26
CA PRO A 266 -5.58 -12.64 -7.16
C PRO A 266 -6.81 -13.53 -7.42
N TYR A 267 -7.88 -13.39 -6.61
CA TYR A 267 -9.14 -14.10 -6.84
C TYR A 267 -9.99 -13.47 -7.96
N ASN A 268 -9.82 -12.17 -8.20
CA ASN A 268 -10.60 -11.43 -9.20
C ASN A 268 -9.84 -11.30 -10.52
N VAL A 269 -8.51 -11.26 -10.48
CA VAL A 269 -7.66 -11.15 -11.67
C VAL A 269 -6.72 -12.35 -11.74
N PRO A 270 -6.82 -13.21 -12.78
CA PRO A 270 -6.00 -14.40 -12.90
C PRO A 270 -4.49 -14.10 -12.88
N TRP A 271 -3.78 -14.67 -11.91
CA TRP A 271 -2.35 -14.41 -11.69
C TRP A 271 -1.47 -14.79 -12.88
N ASP A 272 -1.78 -15.90 -13.54
CA ASP A 272 -1.01 -16.37 -14.71
C ASP A 272 -1.13 -15.40 -15.89
N SER A 273 -2.32 -14.80 -16.08
CA SER A 273 -2.54 -13.79 -17.12
C SER A 273 -1.73 -12.51 -16.86
N LEU A 274 -1.65 -12.07 -15.60
CA LEU A 274 -0.80 -10.93 -15.21
C LEU A 274 0.68 -11.20 -15.48
N ASN A 275 1.15 -12.40 -15.11
CA ASN A 275 2.54 -12.77 -15.33
C ASN A 275 2.88 -13.00 -16.80
N ALA A 276 1.94 -13.48 -17.61
CA ALA A 276 2.17 -13.73 -19.03
C ALA A 276 2.13 -12.44 -19.87
N ASP A 277 1.53 -11.37 -19.37
CA ASP A 277 1.37 -10.11 -20.07
C ASP A 277 2.72 -9.44 -20.40
N PRO A 278 3.03 -9.18 -21.69
CA PRO A 278 4.32 -8.62 -22.09
C PRO A 278 4.48 -7.14 -21.72
N ILE A 279 3.39 -6.37 -21.62
CA ILE A 279 3.41 -4.95 -21.29
C ILE A 279 3.62 -4.78 -19.78
N LEU A 280 3.03 -5.65 -18.96
CA LEU A 280 3.22 -5.63 -17.52
C LEU A 280 4.58 -6.19 -17.07
N LYS A 281 5.39 -6.77 -17.97
CA LYS A 281 6.75 -7.20 -17.63
C LYS A 281 7.58 -6.02 -17.14
N GLY A 282 8.15 -6.17 -15.94
CA GLY A 282 8.94 -5.14 -15.29
C GLY A 282 8.13 -4.22 -14.35
N ALA A 283 6.80 -4.22 -14.44
CA ALA A 283 5.96 -3.64 -13.39
C ALA A 283 5.94 -4.56 -12.16
N LYS A 284 5.83 -3.98 -10.97
CA LYS A 284 5.71 -4.73 -9.72
C LYS A 284 4.26 -5.11 -9.48
N ILE A 285 3.94 -6.39 -9.56
CA ILE A 285 2.60 -6.89 -9.25
C ILE A 285 2.65 -7.58 -7.90
N PHE A 286 1.84 -7.09 -6.95
CA PHE A 286 1.75 -7.62 -5.60
C PHE A 286 0.37 -8.24 -5.33
N LYS A 287 0.36 -9.27 -4.48
CA LYS A 287 -0.85 -9.85 -3.89
C LYS A 287 -1.03 -9.30 -2.47
N LYS A 288 -2.27 -9.06 -2.10
CA LYS A 288 -2.65 -8.83 -0.70
C LYS A 288 -2.79 -10.18 0.02
N GLU A 289 -2.03 -10.38 1.09
CA GLU A 289 -1.98 -11.65 1.85
C GLU A 289 -1.52 -11.40 3.30
N GLU A 290 -2.18 -12.01 4.28
CA GLU A 290 -2.06 -11.66 5.70
C GLU A 290 -1.17 -12.60 6.54
N GLY A 291 -0.58 -13.64 5.95
CA GLY A 291 0.18 -14.68 6.63
C GLY A 291 1.37 -14.13 7.42
N PHE A 292 2.17 -13.24 6.81
CA PHE A 292 3.28 -12.58 7.51
C PHE A 292 2.78 -11.74 8.69
N GLN A 293 1.72 -10.94 8.47
CA GLN A 293 1.10 -10.12 9.51
C GLN A 293 0.69 -10.98 10.71
N ASN A 294 -0.11 -12.02 10.45
CA ASN A 294 -0.68 -12.85 11.50
C ASN A 294 0.40 -13.56 12.31
N SER A 295 1.40 -14.14 11.64
CA SER A 295 2.51 -14.82 12.29
C SER A 295 3.38 -13.86 13.12
N MET A 296 3.74 -12.70 12.57
CA MET A 296 4.59 -11.75 13.29
C MET A 296 3.87 -11.09 14.47
N ARG A 297 2.57 -10.77 14.34
CA ARG A 297 1.78 -10.22 15.46
C ARG A 297 1.65 -11.21 16.61
N ARG A 298 1.35 -12.47 16.31
CA ARG A 298 1.25 -13.54 17.31
C ARG A 298 2.57 -13.74 18.04
N PHE A 299 3.69 -13.74 17.32
CA PHE A 299 5.01 -13.82 17.95
C PHE A 299 5.32 -12.59 18.81
N LEU A 300 5.05 -11.38 18.31
CA LEU A 300 5.22 -10.12 19.05
C LEU A 300 4.44 -10.12 20.38
N LYS A 301 3.18 -10.54 20.32
CA LYS A 301 2.30 -10.74 21.48
C LYS A 301 2.82 -11.80 22.44
N GLY A 302 3.59 -12.78 21.96
CA GLY A 302 4.10 -13.91 22.73
C GLY A 302 3.12 -15.08 22.78
N ASP A 303 2.41 -15.34 21.68
CA ASP A 303 1.62 -16.56 21.53
C ASP A 303 2.53 -17.80 21.46
N GLU A 304 1.97 -18.94 21.87
CA GLU A 304 2.65 -20.24 21.86
C GLU A 304 2.77 -20.83 20.44
N GLY A 305 3.80 -21.66 20.23
CA GLY A 305 4.01 -22.42 19.00
C GLY A 305 4.48 -21.60 17.80
N MET A 306 4.96 -20.37 18.02
CA MET A 306 5.24 -19.44 16.93
C MET A 306 6.66 -19.56 16.32
N VAL A 307 7.63 -20.14 17.03
CA VAL A 307 9.06 -20.12 16.62
C VAL A 307 9.29 -20.64 15.20
N ARG A 308 8.78 -21.84 14.86
CA ARG A 308 8.96 -22.43 13.52
C ARG A 308 8.30 -21.61 12.42
N GLU A 309 7.13 -21.07 12.70
CA GLU A 309 6.39 -20.25 11.75
C GLU A 309 7.11 -18.91 11.51
N VAL A 310 7.67 -18.30 12.55
CA VAL A 310 8.49 -17.08 12.41
C VAL A 310 9.75 -17.35 11.61
N ILE A 311 10.45 -18.47 11.85
CA ILE A 311 11.61 -18.87 11.04
C ILE A 311 11.26 -18.89 9.54
N ARG A 312 10.11 -19.49 9.19
CA ARG A 312 9.62 -19.53 7.80
C ARG A 312 9.38 -18.13 7.24
N GLN A 313 8.75 -17.25 8.03
CA GLN A 313 8.41 -15.89 7.60
C GLN A 313 9.64 -14.98 7.49
N LEU A 314 10.65 -15.13 8.36
CA LEU A 314 11.89 -14.36 8.31
C LEU A 314 12.67 -14.58 7.01
N CYS A 315 12.58 -15.77 6.41
CA CYS A 315 13.29 -16.13 5.17
C CYS A 315 12.43 -15.98 3.90
N ARG A 316 11.15 -15.63 4.05
CA ARG A 316 10.21 -15.46 2.94
C ARG A 316 10.64 -14.31 2.03
N ARG A 317 10.48 -14.46 0.72
CA ARG A 317 10.89 -13.44 -0.26
C ARG A 317 9.77 -13.10 -1.24
N THR A 318 9.55 -11.81 -1.43
CA THR A 318 8.52 -11.27 -2.31
C THR A 318 8.58 -11.73 -3.78
N PRO A 319 9.75 -11.94 -4.41
CA PRO A 319 9.80 -12.49 -5.78
C PRO A 319 9.22 -13.91 -5.93
N GLU A 320 9.08 -14.67 -4.84
CA GLU A 320 8.61 -16.07 -4.89
C GLU A 320 7.09 -16.17 -4.87
N ASP A 321 6.41 -15.29 -4.14
CA ASP A 321 4.95 -15.35 -3.97
C ASP A 321 4.19 -14.11 -4.43
N GLY A 322 4.90 -13.01 -4.64
CA GLY A 322 4.36 -11.70 -5.01
C GLY A 322 3.83 -10.91 -3.83
N CYS A 323 4.23 -11.19 -2.59
CA CYS A 323 3.65 -10.54 -1.42
C CYS A 323 4.65 -9.61 -0.70
N CYS A 324 4.19 -8.41 -0.33
CA CYS A 324 4.93 -7.58 0.63
C CYS A 324 4.71 -8.09 2.06
N ASN A 325 5.69 -7.86 2.92
CA ASN A 325 5.59 -8.09 4.35
C ASN A 325 5.02 -6.84 5.01
N TYR A 326 4.00 -6.98 5.84
CA TYR A 326 3.45 -5.90 6.64
C TYR A 326 3.00 -6.44 8.00
N ILE A 327 3.15 -5.62 9.05
CA ILE A 327 2.59 -5.92 10.37
C ILE A 327 1.23 -5.25 10.53
N THR A 328 0.97 -4.17 9.80
CA THR A 328 -0.24 -3.36 9.88
C THR A 328 -0.65 -2.98 8.47
N SER A 329 -1.94 -2.78 8.26
CA SER A 329 -2.48 -2.40 6.97
C SER A 329 -3.76 -1.57 7.17
N HIS A 330 -4.36 -1.09 6.09
CA HIS A 330 -5.63 -0.36 6.18
C HIS A 330 -6.74 -1.17 6.88
N THR A 331 -6.73 -2.50 6.73
CA THR A 331 -7.59 -3.40 7.49
C THR A 331 -6.91 -3.85 8.79
N GLY A 332 -7.64 -3.80 9.90
CA GLY A 332 -7.17 -4.11 11.24
C GLY A 332 -6.64 -2.88 11.98
N PHE A 333 -5.97 -3.12 13.10
CA PHE A 333 -5.37 -2.04 13.89
C PHE A 333 -4.17 -1.38 13.20
N THR A 334 -4.02 -0.07 13.46
CA THR A 334 -2.74 0.64 13.36
C THR A 334 -1.70 0.05 14.33
N LEU A 335 -0.42 0.40 14.19
CA LEU A 335 0.61 -0.17 15.06
C LEU A 335 0.47 0.31 16.51
N CYS A 336 0.04 1.56 16.72
CA CYS A 336 -0.22 2.07 18.06
C CYS A 336 -1.42 1.36 18.70
N ASP A 337 -2.46 1.08 17.92
CA ASP A 337 -3.67 0.42 18.41
C ASP A 337 -3.44 -1.07 18.68
N LEU A 338 -2.60 -1.72 17.87
CA LEU A 338 -2.20 -3.11 18.05
C LEU A 338 -1.61 -3.38 19.44
N VAL A 339 -0.93 -2.39 20.03
CA VAL A 339 -0.34 -2.47 21.37
C VAL A 339 -1.16 -1.76 22.44
N SER A 340 -2.34 -1.23 22.09
CA SER A 340 -3.18 -0.43 22.99
C SER A 340 -4.58 -1.00 23.21
N TYR A 341 -5.05 -1.93 22.37
CA TYR A 341 -6.41 -2.47 22.43
C TYR A 341 -6.42 -4.00 22.30
N ASP A 342 -7.21 -4.67 23.13
CA ASP A 342 -7.49 -6.12 23.01
C ASP A 342 -8.73 -6.39 22.15
N GLY A 343 -9.71 -5.48 22.17
CA GLY A 343 -10.95 -5.55 21.39
C GLY A 343 -11.06 -4.40 20.39
N LYS A 344 -11.81 -4.62 19.31
CA LYS A 344 -12.14 -3.58 18.33
C LYS A 344 -13.27 -2.66 18.85
N HIS A 345 -13.19 -1.38 18.50
CA HIS A 345 -14.12 -0.31 18.88
C HIS A 345 -14.65 0.36 17.61
N ASN A 346 -15.43 -0.39 16.83
CA ASN A 346 -15.97 0.06 15.54
C ASN A 346 -17.38 0.67 15.66
N GLU A 347 -17.83 1.04 16.86
CA GLU A 347 -19.20 1.54 17.10
C GLU A 347 -19.53 2.74 16.21
N ALA A 348 -18.54 3.59 15.92
CA ALA A 348 -18.67 4.75 15.04
C ALA A 348 -19.04 4.39 13.58
N ASN A 349 -18.85 3.14 13.15
CA ASN A 349 -19.19 2.68 11.81
C ASN A 349 -20.70 2.44 11.62
N GLY A 350 -21.48 2.37 12.71
CA GLY A 350 -22.94 2.21 12.65
C GLY A 350 -23.42 0.75 12.50
N GLU A 351 -22.51 -0.22 12.49
CA GLU A 351 -22.80 -1.66 12.30
C GLU A 351 -22.79 -2.44 13.63
N ARG A 352 -23.07 -1.77 14.75
CA ARG A 352 -23.09 -2.38 16.10
C ARG A 352 -21.81 -3.16 16.42
N ASN A 353 -20.67 -2.65 15.95
CA ASN A 353 -19.36 -3.28 16.12
C ASN A 353 -19.33 -4.73 15.58
N GLN A 354 -20.03 -5.03 14.48
CA GLN A 354 -20.00 -6.34 13.79
C GLN A 354 -19.08 -6.37 12.57
N ASP A 355 -18.57 -5.21 12.17
CA ASP A 355 -17.67 -5.07 11.03
C ASP A 355 -16.20 -5.17 11.45
N GLY A 356 -15.30 -5.43 10.49
CA GLY A 356 -13.86 -5.58 10.74
C GLY A 356 -13.45 -6.93 11.33
N PRO A 357 -12.14 -7.23 11.38
CA PRO A 357 -11.65 -8.51 11.88
C PRO A 357 -11.80 -8.62 13.42
N ASP A 358 -12.38 -9.71 13.92
CA ASP A 358 -12.46 -9.97 15.36
C ASP A 358 -11.09 -10.28 15.97
N TYR A 359 -10.28 -11.06 15.26
CA TYR A 359 -8.95 -11.48 15.72
C TYR A 359 -7.85 -10.58 15.16
N ASN A 360 -7.39 -9.64 15.98
CA ASN A 360 -6.33 -8.69 15.59
C ASN A 360 -4.92 -9.15 15.99
N TYR A 361 -4.82 -10.20 16.81
CA TYR A 361 -3.58 -10.66 17.45
C TYR A 361 -2.86 -9.54 18.21
N SER A 362 -3.64 -8.68 18.86
CA SER A 362 -3.21 -7.50 19.59
C SER A 362 -3.03 -7.77 21.08
N TRP A 363 -2.39 -6.82 21.77
CA TRP A 363 -2.27 -6.82 23.22
C TRP A 363 -2.18 -5.39 23.76
N ASN A 364 -3.12 -4.99 24.61
CA ASN A 364 -3.20 -3.62 25.15
C ASN A 364 -2.07 -3.22 26.13
N CYS A 365 -1.14 -4.15 26.42
CA CYS A 365 -0.01 -3.95 27.32
C CYS A 365 -0.40 -3.62 28.78
N GLY A 366 -1.59 -4.06 29.20
CA GLY A 366 -2.08 -3.99 30.58
C GLY A 366 -3.09 -2.87 30.88
N THR A 367 -3.52 -2.10 29.89
CA THR A 367 -4.61 -1.11 30.03
C THR A 367 -5.26 -0.93 28.67
N GLU A 368 -6.59 -1.01 28.56
CA GLU A 368 -7.29 -0.77 27.29
C GLU A 368 -7.25 0.72 26.92
N GLY A 369 -6.87 1.04 25.68
CA GLY A 369 -6.88 2.40 25.15
C GLY A 369 -5.83 3.34 25.75
N PRO A 370 -6.09 4.67 25.76
CA PRO A 370 -5.14 5.68 26.23
C PRO A 370 -4.72 5.47 27.70
N SER A 371 -3.43 5.63 27.99
CA SER A 371 -2.88 5.45 29.34
C SER A 371 -1.88 6.54 29.73
N ARG A 372 -1.86 6.89 31.01
CA ARG A 372 -0.84 7.78 31.63
C ARG A 372 0.22 7.01 32.41
N LYS A 373 0.08 5.69 32.56
CA LYS A 373 1.03 4.85 33.30
C LYS A 373 2.33 4.73 32.51
N ARG A 374 3.43 5.22 33.07
CA ARG A 374 4.75 5.24 32.40
C ARG A 374 5.22 3.84 31.99
N SER A 375 5.00 2.83 32.83
CA SER A 375 5.36 1.43 32.52
C SER A 375 4.63 0.90 31.28
N VAL A 376 3.32 1.14 31.18
CA VAL A 376 2.50 0.75 30.02
C VAL A 376 2.98 1.48 28.76
N MET A 377 3.17 2.81 28.84
CA MET A 377 3.61 3.60 27.68
C MET A 377 5.01 3.20 27.19
N THR A 378 5.91 2.87 28.11
CA THR A 378 7.26 2.39 27.77
C THR A 378 7.20 1.04 27.08
N LEU A 379 6.43 0.10 27.63
CA LEU A 379 6.22 -1.22 27.02
C LEU A 379 5.60 -1.10 25.62
N ARG A 380 4.57 -0.27 25.43
CA ARG A 380 3.97 -0.02 24.12
C ARG A 380 4.98 0.52 23.11
N LYS A 381 5.77 1.52 23.49
CA LYS A 381 6.85 2.05 22.63
C LYS A 381 7.84 0.96 22.24
N ASN A 382 8.26 0.12 23.18
CA ASN A 382 9.17 -0.99 22.91
C ASN A 382 8.53 -2.04 21.98
N GLN A 383 7.25 -2.37 22.16
CA GLN A 383 6.53 -3.27 21.27
C GLN A 383 6.40 -2.72 19.85
N MET A 384 6.16 -1.42 19.67
CA MET A 384 6.16 -0.79 18.34
C MET A 384 7.55 -0.87 17.69
N LYS A 385 8.62 -0.60 18.43
CA LYS A 385 10.00 -0.77 17.93
C LYS A 385 10.31 -2.23 17.57
N ASN A 386 9.85 -3.18 18.39
CA ASN A 386 9.98 -4.62 18.09
C ASN A 386 9.26 -5.01 16.80
N ALA A 387 8.07 -4.47 16.56
CA ALA A 387 7.35 -4.68 15.32
C ALA A 387 8.19 -4.17 14.12
N PHE A 388 8.74 -2.96 14.19
CA PHE A 388 9.62 -2.46 13.14
C PHE A 388 10.89 -3.30 12.95
N LEU A 389 11.49 -3.84 14.01
CA LEU A 389 12.62 -4.78 13.91
C LEU A 389 12.23 -6.09 13.23
N LEU A 390 11.08 -6.69 13.60
CA LEU A 390 10.55 -7.88 12.92
C LEU A 390 10.32 -7.61 11.43
N LEU A 391 9.72 -6.48 11.09
CA LEU A 391 9.42 -6.11 9.71
C LEU A 391 10.69 -5.83 8.88
N LEU A 392 11.58 -4.97 9.39
CA LEU A 392 12.73 -4.44 8.64
C LEU A 392 13.98 -5.32 8.71
N LEU A 393 14.01 -6.37 9.54
CA LEU A 393 15.09 -7.38 9.52
C LEU A 393 14.67 -8.67 8.80
N SER A 394 13.39 -8.85 8.48
CA SER A 394 12.93 -9.98 7.65
C SER A 394 13.39 -9.85 6.20
N GLN A 395 13.63 -10.98 5.52
CA GLN A 395 13.79 -10.99 4.07
C GLN A 395 12.49 -10.54 3.36
N GLY A 396 12.57 -10.21 2.07
CA GLY A 396 11.43 -9.73 1.28
C GLY A 396 11.22 -8.21 1.34
N THR A 397 10.07 -7.74 0.85
CA THR A 397 9.75 -6.30 0.72
C THR A 397 8.90 -5.82 1.89
N PRO A 398 9.42 -5.02 2.84
CA PRO A 398 8.61 -4.44 3.90
C PRO A 398 7.68 -3.34 3.37
N CYS A 399 6.45 -3.30 3.87
CA CYS A 399 5.46 -2.26 3.64
C CYS A 399 4.97 -1.69 4.99
N ILE A 400 5.15 -0.39 5.18
CA ILE A 400 4.78 0.34 6.40
C ILE A 400 3.42 1.01 6.17
N LEU A 401 2.47 0.85 7.10
CA LEU A 401 1.22 1.60 7.07
C LEU A 401 1.47 3.05 7.47
N ALA A 402 0.89 3.99 6.73
CA ALA A 402 1.18 5.38 6.92
C ALA A 402 0.88 5.88 8.34
N GLY A 403 1.90 6.51 8.94
CA GLY A 403 1.85 7.15 10.24
C GLY A 403 2.19 6.25 11.43
N ASP A 404 2.37 4.95 11.24
CA ASP A 404 2.80 4.04 12.31
C ASP A 404 4.16 4.45 12.89
N GLU A 405 5.03 5.05 12.09
CA GLU A 405 6.34 5.56 12.51
C GLU A 405 6.26 6.77 13.46
N PHE A 406 5.09 7.41 13.57
CA PHE A 406 4.81 8.45 14.56
C PHE A 406 3.59 8.14 15.42
N GLY A 407 3.25 6.84 15.55
CA GLY A 407 2.21 6.35 16.43
C GLY A 407 0.80 6.76 15.99
N ASN A 408 0.48 6.61 14.70
CA ASN A 408 -0.90 6.71 14.19
C ASN A 408 -1.85 5.85 15.01
N THR A 409 -3.08 6.33 15.21
CA THR A 409 -4.12 5.66 15.99
C THR A 409 -5.47 6.00 15.38
N GLN A 410 -6.36 5.02 15.40
CA GLN A 410 -7.78 5.12 15.02
C GLN A 410 -8.66 4.90 16.25
N ASP A 411 -8.12 5.15 17.45
CA ASP A 411 -8.76 4.98 18.75
C ASP A 411 -9.40 3.59 18.97
N GLY A 412 -8.77 2.55 18.41
CA GLY A 412 -9.26 1.18 18.51
C GLY A 412 -10.34 0.83 17.47
N ASN A 413 -10.65 1.70 16.52
CA ASN A 413 -11.40 1.31 15.33
C ASN A 413 -10.45 0.59 14.36
N ASN A 414 -10.72 -0.68 14.07
CA ASN A 414 -9.87 -1.52 13.22
C ASN A 414 -10.38 -1.65 11.77
N ASN A 415 -11.41 -0.86 11.42
CA ASN A 415 -12.08 -0.92 10.14
C ASN A 415 -12.68 0.45 9.78
N VAL A 416 -11.83 1.47 9.68
CA VAL A 416 -12.25 2.87 9.41
C VAL A 416 -12.72 3.12 7.97
N TYR A 417 -13.27 2.11 7.30
CA TYR A 417 -13.63 2.12 5.88
C TYR A 417 -14.68 3.17 5.52
N CYS A 418 -15.45 3.63 6.52
CA CYS A 418 -16.49 4.63 6.36
C CYS A 418 -16.26 5.95 7.10
N GLN A 419 -15.06 6.14 7.67
CA GLN A 419 -14.74 7.28 8.53
C GLN A 419 -13.95 8.35 7.76
N ASP A 420 -14.61 9.20 6.98
CA ASP A 420 -13.96 10.42 6.45
C ASP A 420 -13.89 11.54 7.51
N ASN A 421 -13.14 11.31 8.59
CA ASN A 421 -12.98 12.23 9.72
C ASN A 421 -11.65 11.99 10.47
N GLU A 422 -11.45 12.67 11.59
CA GLU A 422 -10.23 12.62 12.40
C GLU A 422 -9.83 11.21 12.87
N THR A 423 -10.77 10.26 12.93
CA THR A 423 -10.46 8.86 13.25
C THR A 423 -9.59 8.22 12.18
N ALA A 424 -9.80 8.51 10.90
CA ALA A 424 -9.00 7.93 9.81
C ALA A 424 -7.91 8.88 9.28
N TRP A 425 -8.01 10.19 9.53
CA TRP A 425 -7.04 11.16 9.03
C TRP A 425 -5.76 11.17 9.88
N LEU A 426 -4.60 11.19 9.24
CA LEU A 426 -3.33 11.18 9.96
C LEU A 426 -3.08 12.48 10.72
N ASN A 427 -3.00 12.38 12.05
CA ASN A 427 -2.61 13.50 12.88
C ASN A 427 -1.08 13.64 12.97
N TRP A 428 -0.51 14.41 12.04
CA TRP A 428 0.91 14.78 12.00
C TRP A 428 1.44 15.50 13.25
N GLY A 429 0.57 16.04 14.11
CA GLY A 429 0.97 16.64 15.39
C GLY A 429 1.58 15.61 16.35
N ARG A 430 1.26 14.32 16.16
CA ARG A 430 1.78 13.21 16.97
C ARG A 430 3.27 12.96 16.78
N GLN A 431 3.83 13.37 15.64
CA GLN A 431 5.27 13.22 15.37
C GLN A 431 6.15 13.83 16.47
N LYS A 432 5.72 14.94 17.09
CA LYS A 432 6.46 15.54 18.22
C LYS A 432 6.49 14.62 19.45
N SER A 433 5.41 13.91 19.74
CA SER A 433 5.30 12.99 20.89
C SER A 433 5.99 11.64 20.65
N TYR A 434 6.19 11.29 19.38
CA TYR A 434 6.78 10.03 18.90
C TYR A 434 8.06 10.27 18.09
N GLU A 435 8.77 11.37 18.34
CA GLU A 435 10.00 11.70 17.61
C GLU A 435 11.08 10.62 17.80
N ASP A 436 11.12 10.00 18.98
CA ASP A 436 12.00 8.88 19.30
C ASP A 436 11.71 7.66 18.43
N LEU A 437 10.43 7.32 18.22
CA LEU A 437 10.01 6.25 17.33
C LEU A 437 10.34 6.59 15.87
N PHE A 438 10.03 7.81 15.42
CA PHE A 438 10.32 8.25 14.06
C PHE A 438 11.83 8.15 13.74
N ARG A 439 12.68 8.66 14.65
CA ARG A 439 14.14 8.56 14.50
C ARG A 439 14.62 7.11 14.50
N PHE A 440 14.05 6.28 15.36
CA PHE A 440 14.34 4.84 15.40
C PHE A 440 14.04 4.16 14.06
N VAL A 441 12.84 4.38 13.51
CA VAL A 441 12.42 3.78 12.23
C VAL A 441 13.30 4.26 11.08
N LYS A 442 13.57 5.57 11.00
CA LYS A 442 14.48 6.15 9.99
C LYS A 442 15.86 5.50 10.01
N ARG A 443 16.44 5.34 11.19
CA ARG A 443 17.75 4.69 11.37
C ARG A 443 17.72 3.21 11.01
N LEU A 444 16.65 2.51 11.37
CA LEU A 444 16.50 1.09 11.05
C LEU A 444 16.30 0.85 9.55
N ILE A 445 15.57 1.74 8.86
CA ILE A 445 15.47 1.73 7.38
C ILE A 445 16.85 1.95 6.75
N ALA A 446 17.62 2.93 7.24
CA ALA A 446 18.98 3.18 6.76
C ALA A 446 19.90 1.97 7.00
N LEU A 447 19.81 1.35 8.18
CA LEU A 447 20.54 0.13 8.52
C LEU A 447 20.19 -0.98 7.54
N ARG A 448 18.91 -1.28 7.32
CA ARG A 448 18.48 -2.30 6.35
C ARG A 448 19.09 -2.04 4.97
N LYS A 449 18.92 -0.83 4.43
CA LYS A 449 19.39 -0.47 3.09
C LYS A 449 20.92 -0.59 2.91
N SER A 450 21.68 -0.32 3.97
CA SER A 450 23.14 -0.42 3.94
C SER A 450 23.67 -1.84 4.09
N ASN A 451 22.82 -2.82 4.43
CA ASN A 451 23.23 -4.18 4.78
C ASN A 451 22.44 -5.23 3.97
N PRO A 452 22.97 -5.66 2.80
CA PRO A 452 22.33 -6.63 1.91
C PRO A 452 21.89 -7.95 2.56
N VAL A 453 22.50 -8.31 3.69
CA VAL A 453 22.17 -9.50 4.47
C VAL A 453 20.68 -9.58 4.84
N PHE A 454 19.98 -8.46 5.01
CA PHE A 454 18.56 -8.42 5.37
C PHE A 454 17.61 -8.37 4.16
N HIS A 455 18.14 -8.27 2.95
CA HIS A 455 17.34 -8.12 1.73
C HIS A 455 17.98 -8.82 0.52
N GLN A 456 18.33 -10.10 0.68
CA GLN A 456 19.05 -10.83 -0.36
C GLN A 456 18.19 -11.14 -1.58
N ARG A 457 18.82 -11.02 -2.76
CA ARG A 457 18.22 -11.43 -4.05
C ARG A 457 18.09 -12.95 -4.19
N GLN A 458 18.89 -13.74 -3.47
CA GLN A 458 18.85 -15.20 -3.50
C GLN A 458 18.21 -15.73 -2.21
N ALA A 459 17.61 -16.92 -2.28
CA ALA A 459 17.03 -17.56 -1.09
C ALA A 459 18.14 -17.93 -0.11
N LEU A 460 17.87 -17.85 1.19
CA LEU A 460 18.76 -18.40 2.21
C LEU A 460 18.49 -19.91 2.30
N LEU A 461 19.51 -20.75 2.19
CA LEU A 461 19.36 -22.22 2.09
C LEU A 461 19.81 -22.97 3.35
N GLY A 462 20.39 -22.29 4.33
CA GLY A 462 21.04 -22.94 5.47
C GLY A 462 22.33 -23.66 5.06
N LEU A 463 23.00 -23.16 4.02
CA LEU A 463 24.20 -23.77 3.43
C LEU A 463 25.38 -22.81 3.50
N ASP A 464 26.58 -23.35 3.71
CA ASP A 464 27.82 -22.57 3.61
C ASP A 464 28.16 -22.30 2.14
N ARG A 465 27.71 -21.15 1.65
CA ARG A 465 27.93 -20.71 0.27
C ARG A 465 29.31 -20.12 0.02
N THR A 466 29.99 -19.72 1.07
CA THR A 466 31.27 -19.01 1.02
C THR A 466 32.45 -19.90 1.38
N ALA A 467 32.20 -21.19 1.67
CA ALA A 467 33.19 -22.14 2.19
C ALA A 467 33.90 -21.63 3.46
N CYS A 468 33.19 -20.85 4.29
CA CYS A 468 33.73 -20.21 5.49
C CYS A 468 33.47 -21.01 6.79
N GLY A 469 32.76 -22.15 6.68
CA GLY A 469 32.33 -23.01 7.78
C GLY A 469 31.01 -22.59 8.43
N ILE A 470 30.36 -21.53 7.96
CA ILE A 470 29.11 -20.98 8.55
C ILE A 470 28.04 -20.88 7.46
N PRO A 471 26.82 -21.41 7.68
CA PRO A 471 25.73 -21.33 6.71
C PRO A 471 25.23 -19.89 6.54
N ASP A 472 24.66 -19.59 5.36
CA ASP A 472 24.04 -18.30 5.03
C ASP A 472 22.94 -17.88 6.03
N VAL A 473 22.26 -18.85 6.63
CA VAL A 473 21.39 -18.66 7.80
C VAL A 473 21.48 -19.85 8.77
N SER A 474 21.41 -19.58 10.07
CA SER A 474 21.22 -20.62 11.10
C SER A 474 20.41 -20.08 12.28
N TYR A 475 19.85 -20.99 13.07
CA TYR A 475 18.90 -20.69 14.12
C TYR A 475 19.40 -21.21 15.47
N HIS A 476 19.15 -20.43 16.52
CA HIS A 476 19.78 -20.53 17.83
C HIS A 476 18.76 -20.24 18.94
N GLY A 477 19.14 -20.48 20.19
CA GLY A 477 18.35 -20.18 21.38
C GLY A 477 19.27 -19.97 22.58
N GLU A 478 18.92 -20.57 23.73
CA GLU A 478 19.78 -20.57 24.91
C GLU A 478 21.09 -21.37 24.69
N SER A 479 21.09 -22.25 23.69
CA SER A 479 22.28 -22.96 23.19
C SER A 479 22.55 -22.60 21.73
N ALA A 480 23.82 -22.42 21.38
CA ALA A 480 24.23 -22.10 20.02
C ALA A 480 23.99 -23.30 19.11
N TRP A 481 23.59 -23.05 17.87
CA TRP A 481 23.26 -24.03 16.84
C TRP A 481 22.05 -24.92 17.17
N GLN A 482 21.25 -24.52 18.15
CA GLN A 482 20.04 -25.25 18.56
C GLN A 482 18.84 -24.31 18.62
N VAL A 483 17.76 -24.70 17.95
CA VAL A 483 16.47 -24.00 18.07
C VAL A 483 15.73 -24.54 19.29
N GLN A 484 15.24 -23.64 20.12
CA GLN A 484 14.27 -23.96 21.16
C GLN A 484 12.87 -23.73 20.60
N ASP A 485 12.27 -24.78 20.04
CA ASP A 485 10.99 -24.72 19.33
C ASP A 485 9.85 -25.45 20.04
N ALA A 486 10.01 -25.71 21.35
CA ALA A 486 8.93 -26.19 22.18
C ALA A 486 7.75 -25.20 22.12
N VAL A 487 6.51 -25.70 22.27
CA VAL A 487 5.28 -24.89 22.15
C VAL A 487 5.31 -23.64 23.05
N VAL A 488 5.95 -23.71 24.22
CA VAL A 488 6.07 -22.61 25.17
C VAL A 488 7.15 -21.58 24.84
N SER A 489 7.96 -21.82 23.81
CA SER A 489 9.14 -21.01 23.48
C SER A 489 8.70 -19.69 22.83
N ARG A 490 9.30 -18.58 23.28
CA ARG A 490 9.05 -17.21 22.79
C ARG A 490 10.34 -16.49 22.42
N GLN A 491 11.43 -17.23 22.33
CA GLN A 491 12.77 -16.76 22.05
C GLN A 491 13.32 -17.43 20.79
N LEU A 492 14.08 -16.68 19.99
CA LEU A 492 14.70 -17.17 18.76
C LEU A 492 15.98 -16.37 18.51
N GLY A 493 17.10 -17.05 18.31
CA GLY A 493 18.33 -16.47 17.78
C GLY A 493 18.45 -16.79 16.30
N VAL A 494 18.90 -15.83 15.48
CA VAL A 494 19.12 -16.04 14.05
C VAL A 494 20.47 -15.45 13.66
N LEU A 495 21.35 -16.29 13.12
CA LEU A 495 22.61 -15.86 12.54
C LEU A 495 22.46 -15.82 11.03
N TYR A 496 22.81 -14.68 10.42
CA TYR A 496 22.98 -14.52 8.99
C TYR A 496 24.46 -14.37 8.66
N SER A 497 24.89 -15.04 7.60
CA SER A 497 26.25 -14.97 7.05
C SER A 497 26.22 -14.46 5.62
N TRP A 498 26.99 -13.42 5.32
CA TRP A 498 27.09 -12.85 3.98
C TRP A 498 28.46 -12.21 3.77
N GLU A 499 29.20 -12.64 2.74
CA GLU A 499 30.50 -12.05 2.34
C GLU A 499 31.46 -11.83 3.54
N ASP A 500 31.65 -12.87 4.37
CA ASP A 500 32.46 -12.83 5.60
C ASP A 500 31.99 -11.84 6.69
N THR A 501 30.78 -11.32 6.58
CA THR A 501 30.08 -10.60 7.65
C THR A 501 29.08 -11.50 8.36
N PHE A 502 29.00 -11.37 9.69
CA PHE A 502 28.13 -12.17 10.53
C PHE A 502 27.18 -11.27 11.30
N TRP A 503 25.89 -11.59 11.25
CA TRP A 503 24.85 -10.81 11.91
C TRP A 503 24.00 -11.71 12.77
N PHE A 504 23.86 -11.39 14.05
CA PHE A 504 23.06 -12.19 14.97
C PHE A 504 21.89 -11.37 15.49
N VAL A 505 20.67 -11.87 15.31
CA VAL A 505 19.46 -11.27 15.86
C VAL A 505 18.93 -12.16 16.96
N ALA A 506 18.85 -11.63 18.18
CA ALA A 506 18.21 -12.29 19.31
C ALA A 506 16.83 -11.70 19.53
N TYR A 507 15.79 -12.50 19.31
CA TYR A 507 14.39 -12.14 19.56
C TYR A 507 13.96 -12.75 20.90
N ASN A 508 13.62 -11.93 21.90
CA ASN A 508 13.01 -12.38 23.15
C ASN A 508 11.61 -11.78 23.31
N MET A 509 10.59 -12.52 22.88
CA MET A 509 9.18 -12.16 23.09
C MET A 509 8.61 -12.80 24.38
N HIS A 510 9.45 -13.37 25.25
CA HIS A 510 9.05 -13.82 26.57
C HIS A 510 8.88 -12.64 27.53
N TRP A 511 8.17 -12.85 28.65
CA TRP A 511 8.04 -11.88 29.74
C TRP A 511 9.21 -11.96 30.74
N GLU A 512 10.16 -12.86 30.52
CA GLU A 512 11.39 -13.02 31.31
C GLU A 512 12.60 -12.72 30.45
N ALA A 513 13.72 -12.40 31.09
CA ALA A 513 15.00 -12.32 30.40
C ALA A 513 15.49 -13.73 30.06
N HIS A 514 16.14 -13.88 28.90
CA HIS A 514 16.77 -15.13 28.49
C HIS A 514 18.21 -14.87 28.09
N GLU A 515 19.08 -15.82 28.39
CA GLU A 515 20.49 -15.80 27.97
C GLU A 515 20.63 -16.56 26.65
N PHE A 516 21.22 -15.93 25.64
CA PHE A 516 21.46 -16.54 24.34
C PHE A 516 22.93 -16.87 24.18
N ALA A 517 23.22 -18.10 23.76
CA ALA A 517 24.56 -18.49 23.37
C ALA A 517 24.89 -17.96 21.98
N LEU A 518 25.98 -17.20 21.90
CA LEU A 518 26.47 -16.60 20.67
C LEU A 518 27.37 -17.61 19.92
N PRO A 519 27.15 -17.81 18.61
CA PRO A 519 28.04 -18.62 17.79
C PRO A 519 29.46 -18.06 17.81
N ALA A 520 30.45 -18.96 17.85
CA ALA A 520 31.85 -18.58 17.76
C ALA A 520 32.13 -17.97 16.38
N LEU A 521 32.68 -16.76 16.39
CA LEU A 521 33.15 -16.09 15.18
C LEU A 521 34.53 -16.60 14.76
N LYS A 522 34.99 -16.21 13.57
CA LYS A 522 36.37 -16.44 13.13
C LYS A 522 37.36 -15.77 14.09
N LYS A 523 38.59 -16.29 14.13
CA LYS A 523 39.68 -15.80 14.98
C LYS A 523 39.84 -14.28 14.81
N GLU A 524 39.95 -13.54 15.92
CA GLU A 524 40.10 -12.06 16.02
C GLU A 524 38.81 -11.23 15.93
N MET A 525 37.69 -11.80 15.47
CA MET A 525 36.42 -11.07 15.41
C MET A 525 35.72 -11.00 16.78
N LYS A 526 34.93 -9.93 16.97
CA LYS A 526 34.09 -9.73 18.16
C LYS A 526 32.67 -9.33 17.77
N TRP A 527 31.73 -9.67 18.63
CA TRP A 527 30.35 -9.21 18.58
C TRP A 527 30.22 -7.78 19.09
N TYR A 528 29.57 -6.95 18.28
CA TYR A 528 29.17 -5.59 18.61
C TYR A 528 27.66 -5.44 18.49
N GLN A 529 27.02 -4.75 19.45
CA GLN A 529 25.62 -4.38 19.36
C GLN A 529 25.44 -3.19 18.42
N VAL A 530 24.62 -3.35 17.39
CA VAL A 530 24.40 -2.35 16.33
C VAL A 530 23.00 -1.77 16.35
N ALA A 531 22.03 -2.52 16.88
CA ALA A 531 20.67 -2.04 17.12
C ALA A 531 19.99 -2.90 18.19
N GLY A 532 18.90 -2.40 18.76
CA GLY A 532 17.98 -3.16 19.60
C GLY A 532 16.71 -2.38 19.88
N THR A 533 15.81 -2.96 20.67
CA THR A 533 14.52 -2.32 21.01
C THR A 533 14.70 -0.98 21.72
N GLU A 534 15.74 -0.82 22.52
CA GLU A 534 15.97 0.44 23.24
C GLU A 534 16.39 1.54 22.24
N GLU A 535 17.37 1.24 21.38
CA GLU A 535 17.91 2.19 20.42
C GLU A 535 18.64 1.54 19.23
N VAL A 536 18.88 2.36 18.20
CA VAL A 536 19.90 2.11 17.19
C VAL A 536 21.01 3.12 17.51
N PRO A 537 22.20 2.74 18.03
CA PRO A 537 23.27 3.67 18.36
C PRO A 537 24.00 4.18 17.11
N ASP A 538 24.72 5.31 17.23
CA ASP A 538 25.54 5.90 16.15
C ASP A 538 26.77 5.05 15.85
N GLU A 539 27.36 4.48 16.90
CA GLU A 539 28.50 3.57 16.82
C GLU A 539 28.12 2.23 17.44
N ALA A 540 28.64 1.14 16.87
CA ALA A 540 28.39 -0.18 17.41
C ALA A 540 29.21 -0.41 18.68
N GLU A 541 28.58 -0.99 19.70
CA GLU A 541 29.20 -1.17 21.01
C GLU A 541 29.75 -2.59 21.17
N CYS A 542 31.04 -2.74 21.48
CA CYS A 542 31.64 -4.07 21.71
C CYS A 542 31.02 -4.73 22.94
N LEU A 543 30.52 -5.95 22.79
CA LEU A 543 30.03 -6.71 23.95
C LEU A 543 31.20 -7.07 24.88
N LYS A 544 30.95 -7.01 26.19
CA LYS A 544 31.94 -7.41 27.21
C LYS A 544 32.12 -8.93 27.25
N GLU A 545 31.01 -9.65 27.22
CA GLU A 545 30.96 -11.10 27.05
C GLU A 545 30.73 -11.41 25.56
N GLN A 546 31.47 -12.37 25.03
CA GLN A 546 31.51 -12.69 23.59
C GLN A 546 30.90 -14.05 23.28
N LYS A 547 30.57 -14.84 24.31
CA LYS A 547 29.97 -16.18 24.18
C LYS A 547 28.49 -16.20 24.48
N MET A 548 28.00 -15.27 25.29
CA MET A 548 26.61 -15.22 25.73
C MET A 548 26.12 -13.78 25.77
N ILE A 549 24.81 -13.57 25.64
CA ILE A 549 24.16 -12.28 25.86
C ILE A 549 22.84 -12.47 26.59
N GLU A 550 22.64 -11.72 27.68
CA GLU A 550 21.33 -11.62 28.33
C GLU A 550 20.45 -10.65 27.55
N VAL A 551 19.27 -11.11 27.12
CA VAL A 551 18.28 -10.30 26.42
C VAL A 551 17.07 -10.13 27.33
N LYS A 552 16.79 -8.89 27.73
CA LYS A 552 15.65 -8.53 28.59
C LYS A 552 14.33 -9.02 28.00
N ALA A 553 13.32 -9.16 28.86
CA ALA A 553 11.96 -9.45 28.44
C ALA A 553 11.50 -8.49 27.32
N ARG A 554 10.76 -9.02 26.34
CA ARG A 554 10.15 -8.24 25.26
C ARG A 554 11.13 -7.35 24.50
N THR A 555 12.31 -7.87 24.21
CA THR A 555 13.42 -7.14 23.58
C THR A 555 13.99 -7.92 22.40
N ILE A 556 14.44 -7.19 21.39
CA ILE A 556 15.19 -7.69 20.24
C ILE A 556 16.54 -6.98 20.24
N ILE A 557 17.62 -7.73 20.02
CA ILE A 557 18.98 -7.20 19.89
C ILE A 557 19.56 -7.66 18.55
N LEU A 558 20.26 -6.74 17.87
CA LEU A 558 20.99 -6.99 16.64
C LEU A 558 22.49 -6.79 16.89
N LEU A 559 23.26 -7.83 16.61
CA LEU A 559 24.70 -7.86 16.72
C LEU A 559 25.36 -8.03 15.35
N GLN A 560 26.56 -7.49 15.20
CA GLN A 560 27.44 -7.70 14.06
C GLN A 560 28.79 -8.22 14.54
N GLY A 561 29.27 -9.28 13.91
CA GLY A 561 30.65 -9.74 14.03
C GLY A 561 31.54 -8.84 13.19
N ARG A 562 32.52 -8.18 13.82
CA ARG A 562 33.51 -7.31 13.18
C ARG A 562 34.93 -7.72 13.54
#